data_AF-A0A842ERZ9-F1
#
_entry.id   AF-A0A842ERZ9-F1
#
_cell.length_a   1.000
_cell.length_b   1.000
_cell.length_c   1.000
_cell.angle_alpha   90.00
_cell.angle_beta   90.00
_cell.angle_gamma   90.00
#
_symmetry.space_group_name_H-M   'P 1'
#
loop_
_entity.id
_entity.type
_entity.pdbx_description
1 polymer ?
#
loop_
_entity_poly.entity_id
_entity_poly.type
_entity_poly.pdbx_seq_one_letter_code
_entity_poly.pdbx_strand_id
1 'polypeptide(L)'
;MKDLIPEYKADLIAARKYVAKLQKIIDLKYPPLKNGQKRKRNGIPEEAIKSKVNSIIDSTQYALEWIEKGYEPGLRRPIERRSMEQREIKIEDVEVMRKWFIQNHGLAYEMVEESVEISEWDRMKMEDAMSTLSDQEKKAILLRYEENLSWTQVADKMEISVRSVRSYADRAKKKIQERLDKNLYCMAI
;
A
#
# COMPACT_ATOMS: atom_id res chain seq x y z
N MET A 1 48.32 0.79 6.42
CA MET A 1 47.26 -0.03 5.81
C MET A 1 47.19 0.42 4.37
N LYS A 2 47.49 -0.43 3.38
CA LYS A 2 47.41 0.00 1.97
C LYS A 2 45.95 0.30 1.66
N ASP A 3 45.68 1.32 0.84
CA ASP A 3 44.34 1.56 0.35
C ASP A 3 43.98 0.44 -0.64
N LEU A 4 43.21 -0.56 -0.18
CA LEU A 4 42.78 -1.69 -1.02
C LEU A 4 41.68 -1.28 -2.03
N ILE A 5 41.03 -0.13 -1.84
CA ILE A 5 39.95 0.38 -2.71
C ILE A 5 40.36 0.43 -4.20
N PRO A 6 41.50 1.04 -4.59
CA PRO A 6 41.93 1.05 -5.99
C PRO A 6 42.20 -0.34 -6.56
N GLU A 7 42.72 -1.28 -5.76
CA GLU A 7 42.97 -2.66 -6.19
C GLU A 7 41.64 -3.37 -6.52
N TYR A 8 40.66 -3.32 -5.61
CA TYR A 8 39.33 -3.90 -5.84
C TYR A 8 38.59 -3.25 -7.03
N LYS A 9 38.78 -1.94 -7.27
CA LYS A 9 38.24 -1.28 -8.48
C LYS A 9 38.88 -1.83 -9.76
N ALA A 10 40.18 -2.09 -9.76
CA ALA A 10 40.86 -2.71 -10.89
C ALA A 10 40.34 -4.14 -11.15
N ASP A 11 40.12 -4.91 -10.08
CA ASP A 11 39.57 -6.27 -10.17
C ASP A 11 38.13 -6.28 -10.71
N LEU A 12 37.29 -5.32 -10.29
CA LEU A 12 35.95 -5.12 -10.86
C LEU A 12 35.99 -4.86 -12.37
N ILE A 13 36.93 -4.04 -12.83
CA ILE A 13 37.12 -3.77 -14.27
C ILE A 13 37.52 -5.07 -14.99
N ALA A 14 38.41 -5.88 -14.38
CA ALA A 14 38.82 -7.17 -14.94
C ALA A 14 37.65 -8.18 -15.01
N ALA A 15 36.84 -8.28 -13.94
CA ALA A 15 35.66 -9.14 -13.89
C ALA A 15 34.61 -8.73 -14.93
N ARG A 16 34.34 -7.43 -15.11
CA ARG A 16 33.45 -6.93 -16.16
C ARG A 16 33.96 -7.25 -17.57
N LYS A 17 35.27 -7.12 -17.80
CA LYS A 17 35.90 -7.55 -19.06
C LYS A 17 35.73 -9.06 -19.29
N TYR A 18 35.83 -9.88 -18.24
CA TYR A 18 35.61 -11.32 -18.33
C TYR A 18 34.16 -11.65 -18.68
N VAL A 19 33.17 -11.01 -18.05
CA VAL A 19 31.74 -11.14 -18.41
C VAL A 19 31.49 -10.77 -19.87
N ALA A 20 32.10 -9.69 -20.37
CA ALA A 20 31.98 -9.30 -21.77
C ALA A 20 32.58 -10.34 -22.74
N LYS A 21 33.70 -10.99 -22.37
CA LYS A 21 34.28 -12.10 -23.14
C LYS A 21 33.36 -13.32 -23.14
N LEU A 22 32.80 -13.69 -21.98
CA LEU A 22 31.82 -14.78 -21.88
C LEU A 22 30.59 -14.51 -22.72
N GLN A 23 30.08 -13.28 -22.72
CA GLN A 23 28.93 -12.89 -23.53
C GLN A 23 29.20 -13.12 -25.02
N LYS A 24 30.38 -12.69 -25.52
CA LYS A 24 30.76 -12.95 -26.92
C LYS A 24 30.80 -14.44 -27.25
N ILE A 25 31.31 -15.27 -26.34
CA ILE A 25 31.35 -16.73 -26.53
C ILE A 25 29.93 -17.30 -26.57
N ILE A 26 29.03 -16.84 -25.70
CA ILE A 26 27.62 -17.25 -25.67
C ILE A 26 26.92 -16.84 -26.97
N ASP A 27 27.12 -15.60 -27.44
CA ASP A 27 26.50 -15.10 -28.67
C ASP A 27 26.99 -15.86 -29.91
N LEU A 28 28.27 -16.25 -29.94
CA LEU A 28 28.85 -17.08 -31.00
C LEU A 28 28.29 -18.50 -30.99
N LYS A 29 28.19 -19.14 -29.81
CA LYS A 29 27.66 -20.51 -29.68
C LYS A 29 26.15 -20.57 -29.88
N TYR A 30 25.44 -19.54 -29.45
CA TYR A 30 23.99 -19.48 -29.39
C TYR A 30 23.48 -18.15 -29.98
N PRO A 31 23.55 -17.98 -31.30
CA PRO A 31 23.10 -16.76 -31.96
C PRO A 31 21.60 -16.51 -31.71
N PRO A 32 21.17 -15.24 -31.67
CA PRO A 32 19.78 -14.88 -31.39
C PRO A 32 18.83 -15.61 -32.34
N LEU A 33 17.75 -16.17 -31.78
CA LEU A 33 16.75 -16.89 -32.55
C LEU A 33 16.04 -15.95 -33.53
N LYS A 34 15.66 -16.47 -34.69
CA LYS A 34 14.73 -15.78 -35.60
C LYS A 34 13.32 -15.80 -35.01
N ASN A 35 12.49 -14.80 -35.36
CA ASN A 35 11.13 -14.65 -34.85
C ASN A 35 10.32 -15.96 -35.01
N GLY A 36 9.68 -16.41 -33.92
CA GLY A 36 8.82 -17.60 -33.88
C GLY A 36 9.48 -18.90 -33.40
N GLN A 37 10.81 -18.93 -33.19
CA GLN A 37 11.49 -20.13 -32.67
C GLN A 37 11.54 -20.14 -31.13
N LYS A 38 11.26 -21.30 -30.51
CA LYS A 38 11.41 -21.51 -29.06
C LYS A 38 12.72 -22.25 -28.78
N ARG A 39 13.59 -21.67 -27.94
CA ARG A 39 14.82 -22.32 -27.44
C ARG A 39 14.44 -23.40 -26.42
N LYS A 40 14.96 -24.62 -26.58
CA LYS A 40 15.00 -25.59 -25.46
C LYS A 40 16.11 -25.13 -24.50
N ARG A 41 15.75 -24.69 -23.28
CA ARG A 41 16.71 -24.28 -22.25
C ARG A 41 17.36 -25.52 -21.64
N ASN A 42 18.29 -26.13 -22.36
CA ASN A 42 19.30 -26.96 -21.69
C ASN A 42 20.29 -25.97 -21.09
N GLY A 43 20.47 -25.98 -19.77
CA GLY A 43 21.24 -24.97 -19.05
C GLY A 43 22.64 -24.79 -19.66
N ILE A 44 22.89 -23.62 -20.24
CA ILE A 44 24.18 -23.32 -20.87
C ILE A 44 25.19 -23.13 -19.74
N PRO A 45 26.26 -23.95 -19.64
CA PRO A 45 27.20 -23.87 -18.54
C PRO A 45 27.90 -22.51 -18.45
N GLU A 46 28.16 -21.86 -19.60
CA GLU A 46 28.74 -20.51 -19.66
C GLU A 46 27.79 -19.43 -19.12
N GLU A 47 26.47 -19.60 -19.27
CA GLU A 47 25.48 -18.66 -18.74
C GLU A 47 25.41 -18.76 -17.20
N ALA A 48 25.53 -19.97 -16.66
CA ALA A 48 25.65 -20.19 -15.22
C ALA A 48 26.93 -19.57 -14.65
N ILE A 49 28.07 -19.71 -15.34
CA ILE A 49 29.34 -19.06 -14.95
C ILE A 49 29.18 -17.53 -14.98
N LYS A 50 28.59 -16.99 -16.05
CA LYS A 50 28.34 -15.55 -16.19
C LYS A 50 27.46 -15.04 -15.04
N SER A 51 26.39 -15.75 -14.69
CA SER A 51 25.51 -15.42 -13.57
C SER A 51 26.26 -15.36 -12.24
N LYS A 52 27.12 -16.35 -11.96
CA LYS A 52 27.96 -16.34 -10.75
C LYS A 52 28.93 -15.17 -10.73
N VAL A 53 29.59 -14.86 -11.84
CA VAL A 53 30.51 -13.71 -11.93
C VAL A 53 29.77 -12.39 -11.74
N ASN A 54 28.56 -12.24 -12.28
CA ASN A 54 27.74 -11.06 -12.02
C ASN A 54 27.40 -10.93 -10.53
N SER A 55 27.03 -12.02 -9.84
CA SER A 55 26.80 -11.99 -8.40
C SER A 55 28.05 -11.57 -7.59
N ILE A 56 29.24 -11.99 -8.04
CA ILE A 56 30.51 -11.53 -7.45
C ILE A 56 30.72 -10.02 -7.70
N ILE A 57 30.44 -9.53 -8.90
CA ILE A 57 30.53 -8.09 -9.23
C ILE A 57 29.56 -7.28 -8.35
N ASP A 58 28.32 -7.73 -8.22
CA ASP A 58 27.29 -7.01 -7.46
C ASP A 58 27.64 -6.97 -5.97
N SER A 59 28.07 -8.10 -5.39
CA SER A 59 28.49 -8.17 -3.98
C SER A 59 29.74 -7.34 -3.68
N THR A 60 30.74 -7.35 -4.56
CA THR A 60 31.96 -6.54 -4.40
C THR A 60 31.71 -5.06 -4.61
N GLN A 61 30.86 -4.68 -5.57
CA GLN A 61 30.45 -3.29 -5.75
C GLN A 61 29.65 -2.79 -4.54
N TYR A 62 28.73 -3.59 -4.02
CA TYR A 62 27.96 -3.26 -2.81
C TYR A 62 28.87 -3.02 -1.60
N ALA A 63 29.86 -3.89 -1.39
CA ALA A 63 30.84 -3.73 -0.32
C ALA A 63 31.71 -2.47 -0.50
N LEU A 64 32.17 -2.18 -1.72
CA LEU A 64 32.93 -0.97 -2.02
C LEU A 64 32.11 0.30 -1.76
N GLU A 65 30.84 0.32 -2.19
CA GLU A 65 29.97 1.46 -1.96
C GLU A 65 29.75 1.74 -0.46
N TRP A 66 29.63 0.69 0.36
CA TRP A 66 29.59 0.82 1.82
C TRP A 66 30.87 1.45 2.39
N ILE A 67 32.03 0.95 1.96
CA ILE A 67 33.33 1.42 2.45
C ILE A 67 33.58 2.88 2.03
N GLU A 68 33.18 3.27 0.83
CA GLU A 68 33.38 4.63 0.31
C GLU A 68 32.40 5.65 0.89
N LYS A 69 31.12 5.29 0.99
CA LYS A 69 30.06 6.23 1.39
C LYS A 69 29.86 6.25 2.91
N GLY A 70 30.10 5.13 3.59
CA GLY A 70 29.83 4.95 5.03
C GLY A 70 28.34 4.78 5.38
N TYR A 71 27.47 4.61 4.38
CA TYR A 71 26.03 4.37 4.55
C TYR A 71 25.51 3.51 3.39
N GLU A 72 24.28 3.01 3.54
CA GLU A 72 23.69 2.00 2.66
C GLU A 72 23.74 2.38 1.15
N PRO A 73 24.31 1.50 0.30
CA PRO A 73 24.34 1.64 -1.15
C PRO A 73 22.94 1.76 -1.75
N GLY A 74 22.78 2.60 -2.78
CA GLY A 74 21.50 2.88 -3.44
C GLY A 74 20.72 4.07 -2.87
N LEU A 75 21.00 4.50 -1.63
CA LEU A 75 20.44 5.75 -1.09
C LEU A 75 21.28 6.96 -1.53
N ARG A 76 20.61 8.07 -1.89
CA ARG A 76 21.29 9.32 -2.24
C ARG A 76 21.81 10.07 -1.01
N ARG A 77 21.26 9.81 0.18
CA ARG A 77 21.54 10.55 1.42
C ARG A 77 21.82 9.59 2.59
N PRO A 78 22.71 9.94 3.53
CA PRO A 78 22.92 9.19 4.76
C PRO A 78 21.69 9.15 5.66
N ILE A 79 21.67 8.23 6.62
CA ILE A 79 20.55 8.04 7.56
C ILE A 79 20.28 9.24 8.47
N GLU A 80 21.27 10.13 8.66
CA GLU A 80 21.10 11.39 9.40
C GLU A 80 20.26 12.41 8.62
N ARG A 81 20.25 12.31 7.28
CA ARG A 81 19.53 13.22 6.37
C ARG A 81 18.40 12.49 5.64
N ARG A 82 17.55 11.78 6.40
CA ARG A 82 16.36 11.10 5.87
C ARG A 82 15.46 12.07 5.11
N SER A 83 14.98 11.66 3.94
CA SER A 83 13.91 12.38 3.24
C SER A 83 12.61 12.31 4.05
N MET A 84 11.63 13.16 3.71
CA MET A 84 10.32 13.14 4.37
C MET A 84 9.68 11.75 4.26
N GLU A 85 9.76 11.15 3.07
CA GLU A 85 9.19 9.82 2.78
C GLU A 85 9.85 8.68 3.57
N GLN A 86 11.12 8.85 4.00
CA GLN A 86 11.83 7.88 4.84
C GLN A 86 11.61 8.09 6.34
N ARG A 87 11.13 9.27 6.72
CA ARG A 87 10.70 9.57 8.10
C ARG A 87 9.24 9.16 8.32
N GLU A 88 8.48 9.06 7.25
CA GLU A 88 7.08 8.70 7.27
C GLU A 88 6.91 7.18 7.09
N ILE A 89 6.06 6.58 7.91
CA ILE A 89 5.56 5.22 7.67
C ILE A 89 4.31 5.40 6.82
N LYS A 90 4.26 4.78 5.64
CA LYS A 90 3.03 4.71 4.86
C LYS A 90 2.08 3.78 5.57
N ILE A 91 1.02 4.36 6.13
CA ILE A 91 0.01 3.60 6.87
C ILE A 91 -1.26 3.64 6.04
N GLU A 92 -1.68 2.47 5.58
CA GLU A 92 -2.88 2.31 4.76
C GLU A 92 -4.17 2.39 5.60
N ASP A 93 -4.08 2.07 6.90
CA ASP A 93 -5.22 2.02 7.83
C ASP A 93 -4.93 2.81 9.12
N VAL A 94 -5.73 3.85 9.34
CA VAL A 94 -5.63 4.76 10.50
C VAL A 94 -5.78 3.99 11.83
N GLU A 95 -6.56 2.91 11.84
CA GLU A 95 -6.79 2.10 13.04
C GLU A 95 -5.53 1.31 13.44
N VAL A 96 -4.75 0.85 12.44
CA VAL A 96 -3.48 0.16 12.66
C VAL A 96 -2.43 1.14 13.17
N MET A 97 -2.41 2.37 12.64
CA MET A 97 -1.56 3.45 13.17
C MET A 97 -1.87 3.73 14.64
N ARG A 98 -3.16 3.89 14.95
CA ARG A 98 -3.64 4.16 16.30
C ARG A 98 -3.18 3.08 17.28
N LYS A 99 -3.39 1.80 16.94
CA LYS A 99 -2.99 0.67 17.78
C LYS A 99 -1.48 0.60 17.98
N TRP A 100 -0.70 0.73 16.90
CA TRP A 100 0.76 0.71 16.96
C TRP A 100 1.31 1.86 17.81
N PHE A 101 0.73 3.07 17.69
CA PHE A 101 1.13 4.23 18.47
C PHE A 101 0.86 4.04 19.96
N ILE A 102 -0.35 3.59 20.32
CA ILE A 102 -0.72 3.28 21.73
C ILE A 102 0.22 2.21 22.31
N GLN A 103 0.59 1.19 21.52
CA GLN A 103 1.46 0.10 21.97
C GLN A 103 2.91 0.54 22.20
N ASN A 104 3.47 1.38 21.33
CA ASN A 104 4.90 1.76 21.40
C ASN A 104 5.15 3.02 22.24
N HIS A 105 4.21 3.94 22.30
CA HIS A 105 4.35 5.23 22.97
C HIS A 105 3.47 5.38 24.22
N GLY A 106 2.62 4.38 24.52
CA GLY A 106 1.61 4.47 25.58
C GLY A 106 0.49 5.44 25.23
N LEU A 107 -0.46 5.62 26.15
CA LEU A 107 -1.44 6.72 26.08
C LEU A 107 -0.75 8.03 26.45
N ALA A 108 0.04 8.61 25.54
CA ALA A 108 0.57 9.97 25.71
C ALA A 108 -0.55 11.03 25.76
N TYR A 109 -1.75 10.66 25.29
CA TYR A 109 -3.01 11.32 25.57
C TYR A 109 -3.92 10.33 26.27
N GLU A 110 -4.39 10.67 27.47
CA GLU A 110 -5.58 10.06 28.05
C GLU A 110 -6.74 10.47 27.14
N MET A 111 -6.97 9.69 26.08
CA MET A 111 -8.23 9.76 25.38
C MET A 111 -9.25 9.20 26.33
N VAL A 112 -9.81 10.08 27.17
CA VAL A 112 -11.11 9.85 27.77
C VAL A 112 -11.97 9.47 26.56
N GLU A 113 -12.36 8.20 26.48
CA GLU A 113 -13.52 7.82 25.70
C GLU A 113 -14.66 8.58 26.36
N GLU A 114 -14.83 9.85 26.00
CA GLU A 114 -16.08 10.54 26.14
C GLU A 114 -16.97 9.78 25.17
N SER A 115 -17.53 8.66 25.67
CA SER A 115 -18.65 8.01 25.05
C SER A 115 -19.66 9.13 24.92
N VAL A 116 -19.81 9.66 23.71
CA VAL A 116 -20.83 10.66 23.42
C VAL A 116 -22.13 9.93 23.70
N GLU A 117 -22.63 10.07 24.92
CA GLU A 117 -23.88 9.48 25.32
C GLU A 117 -24.93 10.14 24.45
N ILE A 118 -25.42 9.39 23.46
CA ILE A 118 -26.48 9.85 22.58
C ILE A 118 -27.65 10.16 23.51
N SER A 119 -28.02 11.45 23.58
CA SER A 119 -29.16 11.89 24.38
C SER A 119 -30.39 11.06 24.02
N GLU A 120 -31.22 10.71 25.00
CA GLU A 120 -32.44 9.95 24.76
C GLU A 120 -33.32 10.60 23.68
N TRP A 121 -33.29 11.94 23.62
CA TRP A 121 -33.95 12.73 22.58
C TRP A 121 -33.41 12.45 21.19
N ASP A 122 -32.10 12.32 21.03
CA ASP A 122 -31.48 12.05 19.73
C ASP A 122 -31.71 10.60 19.31
N ARG A 123 -31.74 9.65 20.25
CA ARG A 123 -32.19 8.28 19.99
C ARG A 123 -33.63 8.25 19.47
N MET A 124 -34.54 8.97 20.12
CA MET A 124 -35.94 9.06 19.66
C MET A 124 -36.06 9.70 18.26
N LYS A 125 -35.28 10.76 17.97
CA LYS A 125 -35.24 11.35 16.62
C LYS A 125 -34.75 10.37 15.56
N MET A 126 -33.69 9.62 15.88
CA MET A 126 -33.17 8.58 14.98
C MET A 126 -34.21 7.49 14.73
N GLU A 127 -34.86 7.00 15.77
CA GLU A 127 -35.88 5.96 15.64
C GLU A 127 -37.10 6.42 14.82
N ASP A 128 -37.57 7.65 15.06
CA ASP A 128 -38.65 8.26 14.28
C ASP A 128 -38.25 8.44 12.80
N ALA A 129 -37.04 8.95 12.52
CA ALA A 129 -36.56 9.07 11.15
C ALA A 129 -36.46 7.70 10.45
N MET A 130 -35.96 6.69 11.16
CA MET A 130 -35.79 5.32 10.62
C MET A 130 -37.10 4.57 10.42
N SER A 131 -38.18 4.95 11.12
CA SER A 131 -39.52 4.37 10.95
C SER A 131 -40.14 4.64 9.57
N THR A 132 -39.71 5.72 8.90
CA THR A 132 -40.25 6.13 7.60
C THR A 132 -39.63 5.39 6.40
N LEU A 133 -38.51 4.71 6.65
CA LEU A 133 -37.73 4.01 5.63
C LEU A 133 -38.31 2.61 5.40
N SER A 134 -38.24 2.14 4.15
CA SER A 134 -38.46 0.72 3.85
C SER A 134 -37.27 -0.12 4.29
N ASP A 135 -37.46 -1.43 4.47
CA ASP A 135 -36.39 -2.34 4.88
C ASP A 135 -35.16 -2.30 3.97
N GLN A 136 -35.37 -2.13 2.66
CA GLN A 136 -34.30 -2.03 1.67
C GLN A 136 -33.53 -0.71 1.78
N GLU A 137 -34.24 0.39 1.97
CA GLU A 137 -33.66 1.72 2.20
C GLU A 137 -32.86 1.76 3.52
N LYS A 138 -33.42 1.17 4.58
CA LYS A 138 -32.81 1.05 5.90
C LYS A 138 -31.52 0.24 5.84
N LYS A 139 -31.54 -0.94 5.21
CA LYS A 139 -30.34 -1.78 5.02
C LYS A 139 -29.25 -1.06 4.24
N ALA A 140 -29.61 -0.38 3.14
CA ALA A 140 -28.63 0.34 2.31
C ALA A 140 -27.92 1.47 3.06
N ILE A 141 -28.64 2.23 3.89
CA ILE A 141 -28.06 3.29 4.74
C ILE A 141 -27.19 2.67 5.83
N LEU A 142 -27.67 1.64 6.52
CA LEU A 142 -26.96 1.02 7.64
C LEU A 142 -25.60 0.45 7.20
N LEU A 143 -25.59 -0.33 6.12
CA LEU A 143 -24.35 -0.88 5.54
C LEU A 143 -23.37 0.22 5.09
N ARG A 144 -23.88 1.38 4.68
CA ARG A 144 -23.06 2.49 4.21
C ARG A 144 -22.42 3.26 5.37
N TYR A 145 -23.18 3.55 6.42
CA TYR A 145 -22.78 4.50 7.46
C TYR A 145 -22.34 3.83 8.77
N GLU A 146 -22.90 2.67 9.13
CA GLU A 146 -22.46 1.92 10.32
C GLU A 146 -21.20 1.10 10.00
N GLU A 147 -21.22 0.35 8.90
CA GLU A 147 -20.10 -0.50 8.49
C GLU A 147 -19.09 0.18 7.56
N ASN A 148 -19.31 1.46 7.20
CA ASN A 148 -18.44 2.25 6.31
C ASN A 148 -18.10 1.60 4.96
N LEU A 149 -19.03 0.85 4.37
CA LEU A 149 -18.78 0.14 3.11
C LEU A 149 -18.86 1.04 1.86
N SER A 150 -18.07 0.68 0.84
CA SER A 150 -18.15 1.29 -0.48
C SER A 150 -19.44 0.90 -1.22
N TRP A 151 -19.85 1.70 -2.21
CA TRP A 151 -21.11 1.48 -2.93
C TRP A 151 -21.16 0.13 -3.66
N THR A 152 -20.02 -0.38 -4.10
CA THR A 152 -19.89 -1.70 -4.71
C THR A 152 -20.04 -2.79 -3.67
N GLN A 153 -19.37 -2.68 -2.51
CA GLN A 153 -19.49 -3.65 -1.43
C GLN A 153 -20.93 -3.74 -0.87
N VAL A 154 -21.64 -2.62 -0.78
CA VAL A 154 -23.07 -2.61 -0.37
C VAL A 154 -23.93 -3.31 -1.42
N ALA A 155 -23.65 -3.08 -2.71
CA ALA A 155 -24.36 -3.73 -3.81
C ALA A 155 -24.17 -5.24 -3.80
N ASP A 156 -22.93 -5.69 -3.56
CA ASP A 156 -22.58 -7.10 -3.45
C ASP A 156 -23.28 -7.75 -2.23
N LYS A 157 -23.29 -7.09 -1.07
CA LYS A 157 -23.98 -7.59 0.13
C LYS A 157 -25.51 -7.66 0.00
N MET A 158 -26.09 -6.75 -0.77
CA MET A 158 -27.54 -6.71 -1.01
C MET A 158 -27.98 -7.48 -2.25
N GLU A 159 -27.05 -8.06 -3.02
CA GLU A 159 -27.29 -8.78 -4.28
C GLU A 159 -28.09 -7.96 -5.31
N ILE A 160 -27.82 -6.65 -5.40
CA ILE A 160 -28.50 -5.71 -6.30
C ILE A 160 -27.51 -4.84 -7.06
N SER A 161 -27.97 -4.15 -8.10
CA SER A 161 -27.09 -3.22 -8.83
C SER A 161 -26.66 -2.02 -7.99
N VAL A 162 -25.45 -1.53 -8.20
CA VAL A 162 -24.93 -0.29 -7.56
C VAL A 162 -25.86 0.90 -7.79
N ARG A 163 -26.52 0.96 -8.96
CA ARG A 163 -27.50 2.01 -9.28
C ARG A 163 -28.73 1.93 -8.38
N SER A 164 -29.21 0.71 -8.10
CA SER A 164 -30.33 0.48 -7.19
C SER A 164 -29.98 0.89 -5.76
N VAL A 165 -28.79 0.52 -5.27
CA VAL A 165 -28.30 0.93 -3.93
C VAL A 165 -28.29 2.45 -3.79
N ARG A 166 -27.74 3.17 -4.78
CA ARG A 166 -27.72 4.64 -4.76
C ARG A 166 -29.14 5.22 -4.74
N SER A 167 -30.05 4.68 -5.56
CA SER A 167 -31.45 5.10 -5.56
C SER A 167 -32.15 4.85 -4.22
N TYR A 168 -31.85 3.74 -3.53
CA TYR A 168 -32.36 3.49 -2.18
C TYR A 168 -31.78 4.48 -1.17
N ALA A 169 -30.47 4.72 -1.20
CA ALA A 169 -29.82 5.68 -0.31
C ALA A 169 -30.32 7.12 -0.51
N ASP A 170 -30.53 7.56 -1.76
CA ASP A 170 -31.01 8.90 -2.08
C ASP A 170 -32.47 9.09 -1.65
N ARG A 171 -33.34 8.09 -1.89
CA ARG A 171 -34.73 8.12 -1.40
C ARG A 171 -34.77 8.14 0.12
N ALA A 172 -33.94 7.34 0.76
CA ALA A 172 -33.85 7.26 2.20
C ALA A 172 -33.44 8.61 2.80
N LYS A 173 -32.40 9.26 2.25
CA LYS A 173 -32.00 10.62 2.63
C LYS A 173 -33.14 11.63 2.46
N LYS A 174 -33.87 11.57 1.35
CA LYS A 174 -35.00 12.47 1.10
C LYS A 174 -36.11 12.28 2.14
N LYS A 175 -36.47 11.03 2.47
CA LYS A 175 -37.48 10.73 3.50
C LYS A 175 -37.05 11.20 4.89
N ILE A 176 -35.78 10.99 5.26
CA ILE A 176 -35.22 11.48 6.51
C ILE A 176 -35.29 13.01 6.56
N GLN A 177 -34.88 13.69 5.49
CA GLN A 177 -34.93 15.15 5.42
C GLN A 177 -36.36 15.68 5.54
N GLU A 178 -37.29 15.12 4.76
CA GLU A 178 -38.71 15.50 4.85
C GLU A 178 -39.28 15.24 6.24
N ARG A 179 -38.84 14.17 6.92
CA ARG A 179 -39.28 13.88 8.28
C ARG A 179 -38.71 14.87 9.28
N LEU A 180 -37.43 15.25 9.15
CA LEU A 180 -36.80 16.28 9.97
C LEU A 180 -37.49 17.64 9.79
N ASP A 181 -37.78 18.03 8.56
CA ASP A 181 -38.44 19.31 8.24
C ASP A 181 -39.88 19.35 8.79
N LYS A 182 -40.59 18.21 8.78
CA LYS A 182 -41.95 18.08 9.32
C LYS A 182 -42.00 17.78 10.81
N ASN A 183 -40.89 17.40 11.43
CA ASN A 183 -40.88 17.02 12.84
C ASN A 183 -41.06 18.26 13.70
N LEU A 184 -42.04 18.21 14.62
CA LEU A 184 -42.34 19.31 15.52
C LEU A 184 -41.11 19.70 16.38
N TYR A 185 -40.22 18.74 16.63
CA TYR A 185 -39.00 18.89 17.43
C TYR A 185 -37.91 19.78 16.80
N CYS A 186 -38.01 20.12 15.51
CA CYS A 186 -37.07 21.01 14.81
C CYS A 186 -37.65 22.41 14.52
N MET A 187 -38.95 22.64 14.80
CA MET A 187 -39.62 23.93 14.59
C MET A 187 -39.57 24.86 15.82
N ALA A 188 -38.95 24.41 16.91
CA ALA A 188 -38.77 25.20 18.12
C ALA A 188 -37.27 25.41 18.41
N ILE A 189 -36.63 26.24 17.57
CA ILE A 189 -35.39 26.96 17.90
C ILE A 189 -35.60 28.41 17.46
#